data_AF-A0A183HS20-F1
#
_entry.id   AF-A0A183HS20-F1
#
_cell.length_a   1.000
_cell.length_b   1.000
_cell.length_c   1.000
_cell.angle_alpha   90.00
_cell.angle_beta   90.00
_cell.angle_gamma   90.00
#
_symmetry.space_group_name_H-M   'P 1'
#
loop_
_entity.id
_entity.type
_entity.pdbx_description
1 polymer ?
#
loop_
_entity_poly.entity_id
_entity_poly.type
_entity_poly.pdbx_seq_one_letter_code
_entity_poly.pdbx_strand_id
1 'polypeptide(L)'
;MGASNLALIFAPCILRTNQAMRAQDQLRDVERQAICVQTLIEEKLRQFHSTLTEIVTLETASEKIVENLRLIDEHRDSTEKEMQTPNEKLETARQLFMEQLEFLDSEKYK
;
A
#
# COMPACT_ATOMS: atom_id res chain seq x y z
N MET A 1 12.35 -9.31 -26.76
CA MET A 1 13.71 -9.91 -26.91
C MET A 1 14.08 -10.54 -25.58
N GLY A 2 14.48 -11.81 -25.56
CA GLY A 2 14.91 -12.48 -24.31
C GLY A 2 16.32 -12.05 -23.87
N ALA A 3 16.66 -12.29 -22.60
CA ALA A 3 17.97 -11.94 -22.02
C ALA A 3 19.14 -12.56 -22.80
N SER A 4 19.00 -13.81 -23.25
CA SER A 4 19.99 -14.50 -24.08
C SER A 4 20.27 -13.78 -25.41
N ASN A 5 19.22 -13.35 -26.13
CA ASN A 5 19.37 -12.64 -27.41
C ASN A 5 20.07 -11.29 -27.21
N LEU A 6 19.70 -10.56 -26.16
CA LEU A 6 20.35 -9.30 -25.82
C LEU A 6 21.83 -9.53 -25.48
N ALA A 7 22.14 -10.56 -24.68
CA ALA A 7 23.50 -10.86 -24.30
C ALA A 7 24.38 -11.22 -25.51
N LEU A 8 23.89 -12.00 -26.47
CA LEU A 8 24.63 -12.32 -27.69
C LEU A 8 25.00 -11.08 -28.52
N ILE A 9 24.10 -10.09 -28.59
CA ILE A 9 24.32 -8.85 -29.37
C ILE A 9 25.22 -7.89 -28.60
N PHE A 10 25.02 -7.74 -27.30
CA PHE A 10 25.64 -6.68 -26.52
C PHE A 10 26.93 -7.10 -25.81
N ALA A 11 27.13 -8.39 -25.51
CA ALA A 11 28.31 -8.81 -24.76
C ALA A 11 29.65 -8.49 -25.46
N PRO A 12 29.81 -8.66 -26.79
CA PRO A 12 31.03 -8.26 -27.50
C PRO A 12 31.27 -6.74 -27.51
N CYS A 13 30.23 -5.94 -27.29
CA CYS A 13 30.31 -4.48 -27.20
C CYS A 13 30.69 -4.02 -25.78
N ILE A 14 30.25 -4.74 -24.74
CA ILE A 14 30.46 -4.40 -23.34
C ILE A 14 31.81 -4.93 -22.84
N LEU A 15 32.19 -6.16 -23.21
CA LEU A 15 33.32 -6.90 -22.65
C LEU A 15 34.50 -7.05 -23.63
N ARG A 16 34.60 -6.17 -24.62
CA ARG A 16 35.61 -6.28 -25.69
C ARG A 16 37.04 -6.39 -25.12
N THR A 17 37.75 -7.44 -25.51
CA THR A 17 39.18 -7.58 -25.23
C THR A 17 40.01 -6.91 -26.33
N ASN A 18 41.07 -6.17 -25.95
CA ASN A 18 42.06 -5.59 -26.88
C ASN A 18 43.29 -6.50 -27.06
N GLN A 19 43.23 -7.75 -26.60
CA GLN A 19 44.34 -8.70 -26.73
C GLN A 19 44.33 -9.41 -28.08
N ALA A 20 45.50 -9.51 -28.71
CA ALA A 20 45.69 -10.35 -29.89
C ALA A 20 45.65 -11.82 -29.46
N MET A 21 44.55 -12.49 -29.75
CA MET A 21 44.31 -13.90 -29.42
C MET A 21 44.10 -14.73 -30.69
N ARG A 22 44.26 -16.05 -30.58
CA ARG A 22 43.93 -16.95 -31.69
C ARG A 22 42.41 -16.92 -31.90
N ALA A 23 41.97 -17.04 -33.15
CA ALA A 23 40.53 -16.99 -33.49
C ALA A 23 39.68 -18.00 -32.71
N GLN A 24 40.24 -19.17 -32.38
CA GLN A 24 39.57 -20.22 -31.60
C GLN A 24 39.27 -19.76 -30.16
N ASP A 25 40.22 -19.04 -29.55
CA ASP A 25 40.07 -18.51 -28.20
C ASP A 25 39.07 -17.36 -28.19
N GLN A 26 39.10 -16.51 -29.23
CA GLN A 26 38.11 -15.42 -29.40
C GLN A 26 36.67 -15.96 -29.51
N LEU A 27 36.45 -17.05 -30.25
CA LEU A 27 35.13 -17.70 -30.37
C LEU A 27 34.61 -18.20 -29.01
N ARG A 28 35.48 -18.81 -28.19
CA ARG A 28 35.12 -19.27 -26.84
C ARG A 28 34.83 -18.10 -25.90
N ASP A 29 35.55 -16.99 -26.06
CA ASP A 29 35.33 -15.79 -25.26
C ASP A 29 33.98 -15.13 -25.57
N VAL A 30 33.54 -15.09 -26.83
CA VAL A 30 32.21 -14.56 -27.19
C VAL A 30 31.09 -15.31 -26.46
N GLU A 31 31.19 -16.65 -26.39
CA GLU A 31 30.22 -17.48 -25.66
C GLU A 31 30.25 -17.17 -24.16
N ARG A 32 31.44 -17.09 -23.55
CA ARG A 32 31.58 -16.74 -22.12
C ARG A 32 31.06 -15.35 -21.80
N GLN A 33 31.32 -14.39 -22.68
CA GLN A 33 30.83 -13.02 -22.57
C GLN A 33 29.30 -13.00 -22.63
N ALA A 34 28.69 -13.71 -23.57
CA ALA A 34 27.24 -13.82 -23.68
C ALA A 34 26.62 -14.45 -22.41
N ILE A 35 27.19 -15.54 -21.88
CA ILE A 35 26.72 -16.14 -20.62
C ILE A 35 26.83 -15.13 -19.47
N CYS A 36 27.95 -14.44 -19.34
CA CYS A 36 28.16 -13.44 -18.28
C CYS A 36 27.11 -12.33 -18.32
N VAL A 37 26.89 -11.73 -19.50
CA VAL A 37 25.92 -10.65 -19.68
C VAL A 37 24.49 -11.14 -19.53
N GLN A 38 24.16 -12.34 -20.01
CA GLN A 38 22.85 -12.94 -19.83
C GLN A 38 22.51 -13.08 -18.34
N THR A 39 23.41 -13.67 -17.55
CA THR A 39 23.23 -13.83 -16.11
C THR A 39 23.03 -12.48 -15.42
N LEU A 40 23.79 -11.45 -15.83
CA LEU A 40 23.64 -10.10 -15.29
C LEU A 40 22.25 -9.50 -15.60
N ILE A 41 21.77 -9.66 -16.83
CA ILE A 41 20.46 -9.18 -17.26
C ILE A 41 19.36 -9.90 -16.47
N GLU A 42 19.42 -11.23 -16.38
CA GLU A 42 18.42 -12.04 -15.67
C GLU A 42 18.34 -11.67 -14.19
N GLU A 43 19.48 -11.51 -13.53
CA GLU A 43 19.52 -11.13 -12.12
C GLU A 43 19.00 -9.71 -11.90
N LYS A 44 19.30 -8.78 -12.81
CA LYS A 44 18.77 -7.40 -12.73
C LYS A 44 17.28 -7.33 -12.98
N LEU A 45 16.75 -8.12 -13.92
CA LEU A 45 15.30 -8.23 -14.12
C LEU A 45 14.62 -8.86 -12.91
N ARG A 46 15.19 -9.91 -12.31
CA ARG A 46 14.68 -10.53 -11.08
C ARG A 46 14.57 -9.51 -9.95
N GLN A 47 15.64 -8.74 -9.71
CA GLN A 47 15.65 -7.66 -8.70
C GLN A 47 14.59 -6.60 -9.02
N PHE A 48 14.53 -6.13 -10.27
CA PHE A 48 13.55 -5.14 -10.71
C PHE A 48 12.11 -5.59 -10.45
N HIS A 49 11.78 -6.84 -10.80
CA HIS A 49 10.44 -7.39 -10.55
C HIS A 49 10.13 -7.56 -9.06
N SER A 50 11.11 -7.92 -8.24
CA SER A 50 10.95 -7.95 -6.78
C SER A 50 10.60 -6.57 -6.23
N THR A 51 11.39 -5.56 -6.59
CA THR A 51 11.16 -4.18 -6.15
C THR A 51 9.81 -3.64 -6.63
N LEU A 52 9.40 -3.95 -7.86
CA LEU A 52 8.08 -3.55 -8.37
C LEU A 52 6.95 -4.21 -7.57
N THR A 53 7.10 -5.49 -7.22
CA THR A 53 6.14 -6.21 -6.37
C THR A 53 6.04 -5.56 -4.99
N GLU A 54 7.18 -5.22 -4.38
CA GLU A 54 7.23 -4.52 -3.09
C GLU A 54 6.50 -3.17 -3.15
N ILE A 55 6.71 -2.37 -4.21
CA ILE A 55 6.00 -1.10 -4.41
C ILE A 55 4.48 -1.33 -4.42
N VAL A 56 3.99 -2.27 -5.23
CA VAL A 56 2.55 -2.57 -5.32
C VAL A 56 1.99 -3.05 -3.98
N THR A 57 2.76 -3.84 -3.23
CA THR A 57 2.33 -4.30 -1.89
C THR A 57 2.19 -3.12 -0.92
N LEU A 58 3.10 -2.15 -1.01
CA LEU A 58 3.10 -0.96 -0.16
C LEU A 58 1.96 -0.01 -0.52
N GLU A 59 1.68 0.18 -1.80
CA GLU A 59 0.52 0.92 -2.29
C GLU A 59 -0.79 0.31 -1.78
N THR A 60 -0.95 -1.02 -1.92
CA THR A 60 -2.14 -1.74 -1.43
C THR A 60 -2.30 -1.61 0.09
N ALA A 61 -1.19 -1.66 0.84
CA ALA A 61 -1.23 -1.46 2.29
C ALA A 61 -1.63 -0.01 2.65
N SER A 62 -1.15 0.98 1.88
CA SER A 62 -1.51 2.38 2.06
C SER A 62 -3.01 2.62 1.81
N GLU A 63 -3.57 2.06 0.75
CA GLU A 63 -5.00 2.15 0.44
C GLU A 63 -5.86 1.58 1.58
N LYS A 64 -5.49 0.40 2.11
CA LYS A 64 -6.18 -0.21 3.25
C LYS A 64 -6.10 0.65 4.51
N ILE A 65 -4.97 1.31 4.77
CA ILE A 65 -4.83 2.22 5.92
C ILE A 65 -5.77 3.41 5.76
N VAL A 66 -5.85 4.00 4.56
CA VAL A 66 -6.76 5.12 4.27
C VAL A 66 -8.22 4.70 4.45
N GLU A 67 -8.60 3.53 3.96
CA GLU A 67 -9.95 2.98 4.16
C GLU A 67 -10.27 2.78 5.65
N ASN A 68 -9.35 2.17 6.40
CA ASN A 68 -9.52 1.96 7.84
C ASN A 68 -9.63 3.28 8.60
N LEU A 69 -8.82 4.28 8.27
CA LEU A 69 -8.92 5.62 8.88
C LEU A 69 -10.28 6.26 8.59
N ARG A 70 -10.78 6.14 7.36
CA ARG A 70 -12.10 6.63 6.98
C ARG A 70 -13.21 5.97 7.81
N LEU A 71 -13.15 4.65 7.99
CA LEU A 71 -14.10 3.90 8.81
C LEU A 71 -14.05 4.32 10.29
N ILE A 72 -12.86 4.58 10.82
CA ILE A 72 -12.68 5.07 12.19
C ILE A 72 -13.31 6.46 12.36
N ASP A 73 -13.10 7.37 11.40
CA ASP A 73 -13.64 8.73 11.45
C ASP A 73 -15.19 8.71 11.32
N GLU A 74 -15.74 7.92 10.39
CA GLU A 74 -17.18 7.69 10.27
C GLU A 74 -17.80 7.13 11.57
N HIS A 75 -17.10 6.21 12.25
CA HIS A 75 -17.56 5.66 13.52
C HIS A 75 -17.48 6.70 14.66
N ARG A 76 -16.43 7.54 14.69
CA ARG A 76 -16.31 8.62 15.67
C ARG A 76 -17.45 9.62 15.54
N ASP A 77 -17.73 10.08 14.32
CA ASP A 77 -18.82 11.02 14.04
C ASP A 77 -20.20 10.45 14.40
N SER A 78 -20.38 9.15 14.21
CA SER A 78 -21.61 8.44 14.61
C SER A 78 -21.74 8.37 16.13
N THR A 79 -20.64 8.08 16.84
CA THR A 79 -20.59 8.02 18.31
C THR A 79 -20.85 9.39 18.93
N GLU A 80 -20.33 10.47 18.35
CA GLU A 80 -20.58 11.84 18.82
C GLU A 80 -22.07 12.24 18.67
N LYS A 81 -22.72 11.84 17.58
CA LYS A 81 -24.18 12.02 17.38
C LYS A 81 -25.00 11.16 18.34
N GLU A 82 -24.56 9.92 18.59
CA GLU A 82 -25.15 9.03 19.58
C GLU A 82 -24.91 9.45 21.04
N MET A 83 -23.98 10.36 21.32
CA MET A 83 -23.78 10.94 22.66
C MET A 83 -24.63 12.20 22.89
N GLN A 84 -25.02 12.91 21.82
CA GLN A 84 -25.91 14.08 21.89
C GLN A 84 -27.38 13.66 22.06
N THR A 85 -27.82 12.63 21.33
CA THR A 85 -29.21 12.12 21.36
C THR A 85 -29.70 11.54 22.71
N PRO A 86 -28.90 10.86 23.56
CA PRO A 86 -29.32 10.42 24.89
C PRO A 86 -29.43 11.59 25.85
N ASN A 87 -28.58 12.61 25.69
CA ASN A 87 -28.61 13.80 26.53
C ASN A 87 -29.90 14.61 26.28
N GLU A 88 -30.29 14.80 25.01
CA GLU A 88 -31.56 15.44 24.64
C GLU A 88 -32.78 14.66 25.18
N LYS A 89 -32.77 13.33 25.06
CA LYS A 89 -33.85 12.47 25.59
C LYS A 89 -33.92 12.54 27.12
N LEU A 90 -32.77 12.59 27.81
CA LEU A 90 -32.71 12.71 29.26
C LEU A 90 -33.19 14.08 29.75
N GLU A 91 -32.85 15.16 29.06
CA GLU A 91 -33.33 16.50 29.38
C GLU A 91 -34.84 16.63 29.17
N THR A 92 -35.36 16.07 28.06
CA THR A 92 -36.81 16.05 27.78
C THR A 92 -37.56 15.28 28.88
N ALA A 93 -37.06 14.12 29.29
CA ALA A 93 -37.65 13.35 30.38
C ALA A 93 -37.62 14.11 31.72
N ARG A 94 -36.51 14.81 32.00
CA ARG A 94 -36.37 15.64 33.20
C ARG A 94 -37.37 16.81 33.22
N GLN A 95 -37.61 17.46 32.08
CA GLN A 95 -38.62 18.52 31.96
C GLN A 95 -40.03 18.01 32.24
N LEU A 96 -40.42 16.86 31.65
CA LEU A 96 -41.72 16.24 31.91
C LEU A 96 -41.91 15.88 33.39
N PHE A 97 -40.86 15.41 34.07
CA PHE A 97 -40.93 15.13 35.51
C PHE A 97 -41.14 16.39 36.35
N MET A 98 -40.46 17.49 36.03
CA MET A 98 -40.67 18.76 36.74
C MET A 98 -42.09 19.29 36.54
N GLU A 99 -42.61 19.21 35.32
CA GLU A 99 -43.98 19.63 35.01
C GLU A 99 -45.03 18.78 35.76
N GLN A 100 -44.81 17.46 35.87
CA GLN A 100 -45.68 16.59 36.68
C GLN A 100 -45.60 16.89 38.18
N LEU A 101 -44.43 17.23 38.71
CA LEU A 101 -44.26 17.63 40.10
C LEU A 101 -44.96 18.96 40.39
N GLU A 102 -44.82 19.94 39.49
CA GLU A 102 -45.49 21.24 39.60
C GLU A 102 -47.02 21.08 39.52
N PHE A 103 -47.52 20.23 38.63
CA PHE A 103 -48.93 19.89 38.56
C PHE A 103 -49.46 19.30 39.87
N LEU A 104 -48.74 18.32 40.46
CA LEU A 104 -49.13 17.71 41.73
C LEU A 104 -49.10 18.69 42.89
N ASP A 105 -48.12 19.60 42.93
CA ASP A 105 -48.06 20.63 43.96
C ASP A 105 -49.24 21.61 43.81
N SER A 106 -49.59 22.00 42.57
CA SER A 106 -50.74 22.88 42.29
C SER A 106 -52.10 22.27 42.65
N GLU A 107 -52.26 20.94 42.51
CA GLU A 107 -53.47 20.21 42.93
C GLU A 107 -53.57 20.09 44.45
N LYS A 108 -52.45 20.15 45.18
CA LYS A 108 -52.41 20.05 46.65
C LYS A 108 -52.91 21.31 47.37
N TYR A 109 -52.98 22.45 46.67
CA TYR A 109 -53.46 23.74 47.19
C TYR A 109 -54.86 24.14 46.68
N LYS A 110 -55.56 23.24 45.98
CA LYS A 110 -57.00 23.35 45.67
C LYS A 110 -57.84 22.62 46.72
#